data_AF-A0A9P5MRC5-F1
#
_entry.id   AF-A0A9P5MRC5-F1
#
_cell.length_a   1.000
_cell.length_b   1.000
_cell.length_c   1.000
_cell.angle_alpha   90.00
_cell.angle_beta   90.00
_cell.angle_gamma   90.00
#
_symmetry.space_group_name_H-M   'P 1'
#
loop_
_entity.id
_entity.type
_entity.pdbx_description
1 polymer ?
#
loop_
_entity_poly.entity_id
_entity_poly.type
_entity_poly.pdbx_seq_one_letter_code
_entity_poly.pdbx_strand_id
1 'polypeptide(L)'
;PDMFRSYLCIDPGCFDDLVTVIQDDPVFHNNSNHAQMPVTEQLAIALYRFGHYRNASSTLKVALWAGVGFGTVLLVTNRILAALCPERFRKSALRWTSDVAKATAKAWVVEASCPQWADGWLMVDRMLVPLHIRPGFFGNVFYDHKSNYSMNVQ
;
A
#
# COMPACT_ATOMS: atom_id res chain seq x y z
N PRO A 1 2.39 -18.39 -6.18
CA PRO A 1 2.93 -17.04 -5.90
C PRO A 1 2.08 -15.93 -6.53
N ASP A 2 1.77 -16.04 -7.83
CA ASP A 2 1.10 -14.95 -8.56
C ASP A 2 -0.34 -14.72 -8.11
N MET A 3 -1.09 -15.81 -7.85
CA MET A 3 -2.43 -15.70 -7.28
C MET A 3 -2.40 -15.05 -5.89
N PHE A 4 -1.42 -15.38 -5.04
CA PHE A 4 -1.30 -14.75 -3.72
C PHE A 4 -1.07 -13.24 -3.85
N ARG A 5 -0.14 -12.85 -4.73
CA ARG A 5 0.15 -11.44 -5.04
C ARG A 5 -1.04 -10.73 -5.68
N SER A 6 -1.85 -11.40 -6.51
CA SER A 6 -3.03 -10.78 -7.13
C SER A 6 -4.12 -10.46 -6.13
N TYR A 7 -4.26 -11.24 -5.06
CA TYR A 7 -5.25 -11.02 -4.00
C TYR A 7 -4.74 -10.07 -2.92
N LEU A 8 -3.50 -10.23 -2.48
CA LEU A 8 -2.98 -9.53 -1.28
C LEU A 8 -1.98 -8.41 -1.60
N CYS A 9 -1.58 -8.26 -2.87
CA CYS A 9 -0.61 -7.26 -3.33
C CYS A 9 0.74 -7.31 -2.58
N ILE A 10 1.11 -8.47 -2.05
CA ILE A 10 2.36 -8.69 -1.31
C ILE A 10 2.99 -10.03 -1.74
N ASP A 11 4.31 -10.11 -1.68
CA ASP A 11 5.03 -11.36 -1.84
C ASP A 11 4.75 -12.33 -0.67
N PRO A 12 4.62 -13.65 -0.91
CA PRO A 12 4.40 -14.63 0.17
C PRO A 12 5.47 -14.61 1.26
N GLY A 13 6.76 -14.49 0.91
CA GLY A 13 7.82 -14.44 1.91
C GLY A 13 7.75 -13.16 2.75
N CYS A 14 7.50 -12.02 2.10
CA CYS A 14 7.29 -10.76 2.80
C CYS A 14 6.06 -10.80 3.73
N PHE A 15 5.02 -11.53 3.34
CA PHE A 15 3.84 -11.75 4.17
C PHE A 15 4.17 -12.58 5.42
N ASP A 16 4.91 -13.68 5.27
CA ASP A 16 5.31 -14.53 6.40
C ASP A 16 6.23 -13.78 7.38
N ASP A 17 7.16 -12.99 6.85
CA ASP A 17 8.01 -12.08 7.65
C ASP A 17 7.14 -11.08 8.42
N LEU A 18 6.14 -10.48 7.77
CA LEU A 18 5.25 -9.51 8.39
C LEU A 18 4.43 -10.12 9.51
N VAL A 19 3.88 -11.33 9.31
CA VAL A 19 3.17 -12.08 10.35
C VAL A 19 4.10 -12.32 11.54
N THR A 20 5.30 -12.82 11.30
CA THR A 20 6.29 -13.10 12.35
C THR A 20 6.61 -11.87 13.19
N VAL A 21 6.69 -10.69 12.55
CA VAL A 21 7.01 -9.43 13.24
C VAL A 21 5.85 -8.92 14.09
N ILE A 22 4.59 -9.15 13.68
CA ILE A 22 3.41 -8.57 14.36
C ILE A 22 2.67 -9.54 15.26
N GLN A 23 2.90 -10.86 15.15
CA GLN A 23 2.09 -11.88 15.84
C GLN A 23 2.04 -11.72 17.36
N ASP A 24 3.13 -11.26 17.98
CA ASP A 24 3.24 -11.10 19.43
C ASP A 24 2.66 -9.77 19.94
N ASP A 25 2.08 -8.94 19.06
CA ASP A 25 1.48 -7.68 19.47
C ASP A 25 0.25 -7.92 20.37
N PRO A 26 0.13 -7.22 21.52
CA PRO A 26 -1.01 -7.36 22.42
C PRO A 26 -2.38 -7.18 21.76
N VAL A 27 -2.45 -6.45 20.63
CA VAL A 27 -3.71 -6.25 19.89
C VAL A 27 -4.29 -7.56 19.31
N PHE A 28 -3.46 -8.58 19.13
CA PHE A 28 -3.87 -9.90 18.65
C PHE A 28 -4.22 -10.88 19.79
N HIS A 29 -4.15 -10.43 21.03
CA HIS A 29 -4.44 -11.22 22.21
C HIS A 29 -5.70 -10.68 22.90
N ASN A 30 -6.56 -11.58 23.37
CA ASN A 30 -7.73 -11.21 24.17
C ASN A 30 -7.77 -12.05 25.44
N ASN A 31 -8.40 -11.51 26.49
CA ASN A 31 -8.64 -12.20 27.76
C ASN A 31 -10.00 -12.91 27.76
N SER A 32 -10.45 -13.43 26.62
CA SER A 32 -11.74 -14.10 26.48
C SER A 32 -11.57 -15.60 26.34
N ASN A 33 -12.65 -16.34 26.60
CA ASN A 33 -12.70 -17.79 26.39
C ASN A 33 -12.89 -18.18 24.91
N HIS A 34 -12.99 -17.21 24.01
CA HIS A 34 -13.12 -17.46 22.58
C HIS A 34 -11.77 -17.27 21.88
N ALA A 35 -11.39 -18.27 21.09
CA ALA A 35 -10.19 -18.21 20.28
C ALA A 35 -10.22 -16.98 19.36
N GLN A 36 -9.14 -16.21 19.37
CA GLN A 36 -8.96 -15.10 18.44
C GLN A 36 -8.67 -15.64 17.03
N MET A 37 -9.20 -14.97 16.01
CA MET A 37 -8.84 -15.23 14.62
C MET A 37 -7.31 -15.19 14.44
N PRO A 38 -6.70 -16.15 13.73
CA PRO A 38 -5.26 -16.15 13.47
C PRO A 38 -4.76 -14.84 12.85
N VAL A 39 -3.56 -14.40 13.23
CA VAL A 39 -2.95 -13.15 12.72
C VAL A 39 -2.77 -13.20 11.20
N THR A 40 -2.42 -14.36 10.66
CA THR A 40 -2.36 -14.65 9.23
C THR A 40 -3.66 -14.31 8.50
N GLU A 41 -4.81 -14.75 9.03
CA GLU A 41 -6.11 -14.46 8.45
C GLU A 41 -6.48 -12.97 8.58
N GLN A 42 -6.23 -12.38 9.75
CA GLN A 42 -6.47 -10.95 9.97
C GLN A 42 -5.66 -10.08 9.01
N LEU A 43 -4.39 -10.43 8.79
CA LEU A 43 -3.50 -9.72 7.86
C LEU A 43 -3.95 -9.91 6.41
N ALA A 44 -4.31 -11.13 6.00
CA ALA A 44 -4.81 -11.38 4.65
C ALA A 44 -6.08 -10.57 4.36
N ILE A 45 -7.03 -10.51 5.29
CA ILE A 45 -8.25 -9.70 5.14
C ILE A 45 -7.94 -8.21 5.01
N ALA A 46 -7.02 -7.69 5.83
CA ALA A 46 -6.63 -6.30 5.79
C ALA A 46 -5.90 -5.95 4.47
N LEU A 47 -4.96 -6.79 4.03
CA LEU A 47 -4.23 -6.59 2.77
C LEU A 47 -5.14 -6.70 1.56
N TYR A 48 -6.04 -7.68 1.52
CA TYR A 48 -7.07 -7.77 0.48
C TYR A 48 -7.89 -6.48 0.42
N ARG A 49 -8.34 -5.96 1.57
CA ARG A 49 -9.05 -4.68 1.65
C ARG A 49 -8.21 -3.50 1.11
N PHE A 50 -6.91 -3.45 1.39
CA PHE A 50 -6.02 -2.37 0.95
C PHE A 50 -5.64 -2.45 -0.54
N GLY A 51 -5.54 -3.66 -1.09
CA GLY A 51 -5.18 -3.90 -2.50
C GLY A 51 -6.29 -3.54 -3.49
N HIS A 52 -7.51 -3.31 -3.01
CA HIS A 52 -8.67 -3.03 -3.85
C HIS A 52 -9.15 -1.58 -3.74
N TYR A 53 -9.47 -0.98 -4.88
CA TYR A 53 -10.03 0.38 -4.98
C TYR A 53 -11.53 0.37 -5.33
N ARG A 54 -12.21 1.50 -5.08
CA ARG A 54 -13.64 1.71 -5.40
C ARG A 54 -14.53 0.64 -4.73
N ASN A 55 -15.56 0.17 -5.41
CA ASN A 55 -16.57 -0.74 -4.86
C ASN A 55 -15.99 -2.09 -4.39
N ALA A 56 -14.77 -2.46 -4.78
CA ALA A 56 -14.07 -3.65 -4.31
C ALA A 56 -13.46 -3.48 -2.90
N SER A 57 -13.25 -2.23 -2.43
CA SER A 57 -12.87 -1.92 -1.05
C SER A 57 -14.05 -1.91 -0.08
N SER A 58 -15.26 -2.23 -0.54
CA SER A 58 -16.46 -2.30 0.30
C SER A 58 -16.29 -3.41 1.34
N THR A 59 -16.47 -3.05 2.61
CA THR A 59 -16.43 -3.97 3.76
C THR A 59 -17.33 -5.18 3.56
N LEU A 60 -18.48 -5.02 2.89
CA LEU A 60 -19.40 -6.12 2.59
C LEU A 60 -18.79 -7.12 1.60
N LYS A 61 -18.11 -6.65 0.56
CA LYS A 61 -17.46 -7.54 -0.41
C LYS A 61 -16.26 -8.27 0.19
N VAL A 62 -15.48 -7.57 1.01
CA VAL A 62 -14.37 -8.17 1.76
C VAL A 62 -14.89 -9.23 2.74
N ALA A 63 -15.99 -8.96 3.43
CA ALA A 63 -16.63 -9.89 4.36
C ALA A 63 -17.11 -11.17 3.65
N LEU A 64 -17.76 -11.01 2.49
CA LEU A 64 -18.19 -12.13 1.64
C LEU A 64 -17.00 -12.96 1.13
N TRP A 65 -15.92 -12.31 0.70
CA TRP A 65 -14.72 -12.99 0.24
C TRP A 65 -14.04 -13.79 1.36
N ALA A 66 -13.96 -13.22 2.56
CA ALA A 66 -13.30 -13.83 3.71
C ALA A 66 -14.21 -14.80 4.50
N GLY A 67 -15.51 -14.85 4.22
CA GLY A 67 -16.47 -15.65 4.99
C GLY A 67 -16.67 -15.16 6.43
N VAL A 68 -16.53 -13.86 6.68
CA VAL A 68 -16.61 -13.26 8.03
C VAL A 68 -17.75 -12.25 8.16
N GLY A 69 -18.08 -11.85 9.38
CA GLY A 69 -19.03 -10.77 9.63
C GLY A 69 -18.54 -9.42 9.13
N PHE A 70 -19.47 -8.54 8.70
CA PHE A 70 -19.15 -7.17 8.27
C PHE A 70 -18.33 -6.40 9.32
N GLY A 71 -18.73 -6.49 10.59
CA GLY A 71 -18.01 -5.85 11.71
C GLY A 71 -16.60 -6.41 11.92
N THR A 72 -16.39 -7.69 11.61
CA THR A 72 -15.08 -8.35 11.74
C THR A 72 -14.06 -7.76 10.80
N VAL A 73 -14.42 -7.43 9.56
CA VAL A 73 -13.51 -6.79 8.59
C VAL A 73 -12.96 -5.47 9.15
N LEU A 74 -13.82 -4.63 9.74
CA LEU A 74 -13.38 -3.38 10.34
C LEU A 74 -12.49 -3.63 11.56
N LEU A 75 -12.88 -4.58 12.42
CA LEU A 75 -12.11 -4.97 13.60
C LEU A 75 -10.70 -5.42 13.23
N VAL A 76 -10.55 -6.37 12.30
CA VAL A 76 -9.22 -6.88 11.89
C VAL A 76 -8.39 -5.81 11.21
N THR A 77 -9.01 -4.93 10.41
CA THR A 77 -8.31 -3.79 9.80
C THR A 77 -7.73 -2.88 10.88
N ASN A 78 -8.52 -2.54 11.91
CA ASN A 78 -8.07 -1.68 12.99
C ASN A 78 -6.93 -2.33 13.80
N ARG A 79 -6.99 -3.65 14.04
CA ARG A 79 -5.93 -4.39 14.72
C ARG A 79 -4.63 -4.37 13.93
N ILE A 80 -4.70 -4.65 12.63
CA ILE A 80 -3.52 -4.60 11.74
C ILE A 80 -2.93 -3.19 11.71
N LEU A 81 -3.75 -2.13 11.58
CA LEU A 81 -3.25 -0.76 11.65
C LEU A 81 -2.62 -0.43 13.00
N ALA A 82 -3.20 -0.90 14.11
CA ALA A 82 -2.65 -0.70 15.44
C ALA A 82 -1.28 -1.40 15.65
N ALA A 83 -1.04 -2.52 14.99
CA ALA A 83 0.25 -3.22 15.03
C ALA A 83 1.30 -2.59 14.09
N LEU A 84 0.89 -2.02 12.95
CA LEU A 84 1.80 -1.48 11.91
C LEU A 84 2.15 0.01 12.09
N CYS A 85 1.25 0.81 12.65
CA CYS A 85 1.45 2.25 12.83
C CYS A 85 2.42 2.69 13.96
N PRO A 86 2.70 1.89 15.02
CA PRO A 86 3.64 2.28 16.06
C PRO A 86 5.03 2.63 15.53
N GLU A 87 5.67 3.61 16.16
CA GLU A 87 6.99 4.13 15.75
C GLU A 87 8.06 3.02 15.69
N ARG A 88 7.98 2.04 16.60
CA ARG A 88 8.88 0.87 16.61
C ARG A 88 8.89 0.11 15.27
N PHE A 89 7.71 -0.13 14.71
CA PHE A 89 7.56 -0.88 13.46
C PHE A 89 7.94 0.00 12.27
N ARG A 90 7.53 1.27 12.30
CA ARG A 90 7.90 2.23 11.25
C ARG A 90 9.41 2.40 11.13
N LYS A 91 10.15 2.48 12.25
CA LYS A 91 11.62 2.60 12.21
C LYS A 91 12.34 1.35 11.73
N SER A 92 11.78 0.16 11.97
CA SER A 92 12.39 -1.09 11.49
C SER A 92 12.12 -1.33 10.00
N ALA A 93 10.89 -1.05 9.54
CA ALA A 93 10.42 -1.36 8.20
C ALA A 93 10.58 -0.22 7.18
N LEU A 94 10.43 1.05 7.60
CA LEU A 94 10.53 2.21 6.71
C LEU A 94 11.89 2.87 6.89
N ARG A 95 12.84 2.51 6.03
CA ARG A 95 14.14 3.18 5.94
C ARG A 95 14.12 4.15 4.76
N TRP A 96 14.50 5.40 5.01
CA TRP A 96 14.78 6.33 3.91
C TRP A 96 15.99 5.83 3.12
N THR A 97 15.94 5.99 1.81
CA THR A 97 17.06 5.69 0.91
C THR A 97 18.28 6.51 1.31
N SER A 98 19.46 5.90 1.31
CA SER A 98 20.71 6.63 1.55
C SER A 98 20.98 7.65 0.44
N ASP A 99 21.78 8.67 0.73
CA ASP A 99 22.19 9.67 -0.28
C ASP A 99 22.90 9.02 -1.47
N VAL A 100 23.64 7.95 -1.23
CA VAL A 100 24.29 7.15 -2.29
C VAL A 100 23.24 6.47 -3.17
N ALA A 101 22.27 5.76 -2.57
CA ALA A 101 21.21 5.09 -3.32
C ALA A 101 20.37 6.09 -4.13
N LYS A 102 20.10 7.26 -3.54
CA LYS A 102 19.44 8.38 -4.23
C LYS A 102 20.27 8.87 -5.42
N ALA A 103 21.57 9.11 -5.24
CA ALA A 103 22.44 9.56 -6.33
C ALA A 103 22.51 8.53 -7.48
N THR A 104 22.62 7.25 -7.16
CA THR A 104 22.61 6.16 -8.14
C THR A 104 21.27 6.10 -8.90
N ALA A 105 20.14 6.18 -8.20
CA ALA A 105 18.82 6.18 -8.84
C ALA A 105 18.64 7.40 -9.76
N LYS A 106 19.08 8.60 -9.32
CA LYS A 106 19.07 9.80 -10.16
C LYS A 106 19.94 9.64 -11.40
N ALA A 107 21.16 9.10 -11.26
CA ALA A 107 22.05 8.87 -12.40
C ALA A 107 21.43 7.92 -13.42
N TRP A 108 20.79 6.84 -12.95
CA TRP A 108 20.05 5.92 -13.81
C TRP A 108 18.90 6.62 -14.56
N VAL A 109 18.13 7.48 -13.90
CA VAL A 109 17.07 8.24 -14.58
C VAL A 109 17.64 9.16 -15.66
N VAL A 110 18.76 9.85 -15.39
CA VAL A 110 19.40 10.72 -16.40
C VAL A 110 19.88 9.91 -17.60
N GLU A 111 20.47 8.74 -17.37
CA GLU A 111 20.93 7.83 -18.42
C GLU A 111 19.77 7.28 -19.26
N ALA A 112 18.68 6.86 -18.59
CA ALA A 112 17.50 6.29 -19.24
C ALA A 112 16.58 7.36 -19.87
N SER A 113 16.73 8.64 -19.53
CA SER A 113 15.87 9.73 -19.99
C SER A 113 16.64 11.03 -20.28
N CYS A 114 16.58 12.03 -19.38
CA CYS A 114 17.28 13.30 -19.52
C CYS A 114 17.64 13.93 -18.15
N PRO A 115 18.60 14.87 -18.10
CA PRO A 115 19.03 15.53 -16.87
C PRO A 115 17.90 16.20 -16.07
N GLN A 116 16.92 16.78 -16.77
CA GLN A 116 15.79 17.49 -16.16
C GLN A 116 14.88 16.55 -15.36
N TRP A 117 14.93 15.24 -15.64
CA TRP A 117 14.08 14.24 -15.01
C TRP A 117 14.77 13.56 -13.84
N ALA A 118 16.01 13.92 -13.50
CA ALA A 118 16.76 13.32 -12.40
C ALA A 118 15.97 13.31 -11.07
N ASP A 119 15.23 14.37 -10.76
CA ASP A 119 14.40 14.44 -9.54
C ASP A 119 13.15 13.55 -9.58
N GLY A 120 12.83 12.95 -10.73
CA GLY A 120 11.79 11.94 -10.92
C GLY A 120 12.19 10.53 -10.47
N TRP A 121 13.37 10.33 -9.86
CA TRP A 121 13.88 9.03 -9.39
C TRP A 121 13.00 8.25 -8.40
N LEU A 122 11.96 8.89 -7.84
CA LEU A 122 10.95 8.26 -6.97
C LEU A 122 9.59 8.06 -7.66
N MET A 123 9.46 8.34 -8.97
CA MET A 123 8.20 8.11 -9.68
C MET A 123 7.92 6.61 -9.81
N VAL A 124 6.73 6.21 -9.35
CA VAL A 124 6.21 4.83 -9.42
C VAL A 124 4.94 4.84 -10.26
N ASP A 125 4.55 3.68 -10.80
CA ASP A 125 3.31 3.46 -11.58
C ASP A 125 2.11 4.21 -10.95
N ARG A 126 1.38 4.98 -11.77
CA ARG A 126 0.31 5.94 -11.41
C ARG A 126 0.71 7.27 -10.76
N MET A 127 1.99 7.59 -10.62
CA MET A 127 2.40 8.92 -10.20
C MET A 127 2.18 9.93 -11.33
N LEU A 128 1.30 10.90 -11.10
CA LEU A 128 0.96 11.91 -12.09
C LEU A 128 2.06 12.98 -12.18
N VAL A 129 2.49 13.31 -13.40
CA VAL A 129 3.38 14.44 -13.67
C VAL A 129 2.53 15.71 -13.72
N PRO A 130 2.73 16.69 -12.82
CA PRO A 130 2.01 17.95 -12.87
C PRO A 130 2.41 18.75 -14.12
N LEU A 131 1.40 19.25 -14.82
CA LEU A 131 1.52 20.15 -15.96
C LEU A 131 1.44 21.60 -15.48
N HIS A 132 2.33 22.45 -15.99
CA HIS A 132 2.38 23.86 -15.59
C HIS A 132 1.17 24.66 -16.08
N ILE A 133 0.55 24.25 -17.19
CA ILE A 133 -0.61 24.89 -17.82
C ILE A 133 -1.64 23.82 -18.18
N ARG A 134 -2.92 24.20 -18.11
CA ARG A 134 -4.05 23.44 -18.65
C ARG A 134 -3.83 23.15 -20.15
N PRO A 135 -3.80 21.89 -20.58
CA PRO A 135 -3.70 21.57 -22.00
C PRO A 135 -4.86 22.18 -22.79
N GLY A 136 -4.54 22.80 -23.94
CA GLY A 136 -5.54 23.43 -24.81
C GLY A 136 -6.54 22.43 -25.39
N PHE A 137 -6.08 21.20 -25.69
CA PHE A 137 -6.93 20.08 -26.08
C PHE A 137 -7.25 19.21 -24.88
N PHE A 138 -8.54 18.89 -24.70
CA PHE A 138 -9.03 17.99 -23.65
C PHE A 138 -8.57 18.37 -22.23
N GLY A 139 -8.37 19.66 -21.93
CA GLY A 139 -7.79 20.11 -20.66
C GLY A 139 -8.49 19.56 -19.39
N ASN A 140 -9.79 19.28 -19.44
CA ASN A 140 -10.52 18.67 -18.32
C ASN A 140 -10.11 17.22 -18.04
N VAL A 141 -9.60 16.49 -19.04
CA VAL A 141 -9.15 15.10 -18.89
C VAL A 141 -7.85 15.03 -18.07
N PHE A 142 -7.06 16.10 -18.10
CA PHE A 142 -5.84 16.22 -17.31
C PHE A 142 -6.10 16.74 -15.89
N TYR A 143 -7.34 17.09 -15.54
CA TYR A 143 -7.66 17.60 -14.21
C TYR A 143 -7.82 16.45 -13.22
N ASP A 144 -6.87 16.33 -12.29
CA ASP A 144 -6.82 15.23 -11.34
C ASP A 144 -7.63 15.48 -10.05
N HIS A 145 -7.78 14.44 -9.24
CA HIS A 145 -8.46 14.49 -7.94
C HIS A 145 -7.75 15.36 -6.89
N LYS A 146 -6.52 15.83 -7.18
CA LYS A 146 -5.75 16.75 -6.35
C LYS A 146 -5.90 18.21 -6.83
N SER A 147 -6.84 18.47 -7.74
CA SER A 147 -7.08 19.78 -8.33
C SER A 147 -5.89 20.35 -9.12
N ASN A 148 -5.07 19.48 -9.71
CA ASN A 148 -3.98 19.87 -10.60
C ASN A 148 -4.25 19.42 -12.03
N TYR A 149 -3.63 20.09 -13.01
CA TYR A 149 -3.47 19.51 -14.33
C TYR A 149 -2.27 18.59 -14.29
N SER A 150 -2.44 17.31 -14.62
CA SER A 150 -1.39 16.33 -14.56
C SER A 150 -1.62 15.19 -15.55
N MET A 151 -0.55 14.52 -15.96
CA MET A 151 -0.63 13.40 -16.90
C MET A 151 0.00 12.14 -16.33
N ASN A 152 -0.56 10.99 -16.71
CA ASN A 152 0.12 9.71 -16.53
C ASN A 152 1.13 9.53 -17.68
N VAL A 153 2.31 8.99 -17.38
CA VAL A 153 3.43 8.78 -18.34
C VAL A 153 3.47 7.33 -18.85
N GLN A 154 2.54 6.48 -18.40
CA GLN A 154 2.46 5.07 -18.79
C GLN A 154 1.53 4.80 -19.97
#